data_AF-A0A535FDB1-F1
#
_entry.id   AF-A0A535FDB1-F1
#
_cell.length_a   1.000
_cell.length_b   1.000
_cell.length_c   1.000
_cell.angle_alpha   90.00
_cell.angle_beta   90.00
_cell.angle_gamma   90.00
#
_symmetry.space_group_name_H-M   'P 1'
#
loop_
_entity.id
_entity.type
_entity.pdbx_description
1 polymer ?
#
loop_
_entity_poly.entity_id
_entity_poly.type
_entity_poly.pdbx_seq_one_letter_code
_entity_poly.pdbx_strand_id
1 'polypeptide(L)' 'MAMFESLSKKLEGIFNNLSGHGKLTEEDVNAALREVRIALVEADVNLRVARQFVDR' A
#
# COMPACT_ATOMS: atom_id res chain seq x y z
N MET A 1 -7.96 -15.56 -10.94
CA MET A 1 -8.31 -14.33 -10.19
C MET A 1 -7.56 -14.21 -8.84
N ALA A 2 -6.64 -15.12 -8.48
CA ALA A 2 -5.93 -15.10 -7.19
C ALA A 2 -4.99 -13.88 -6.96
N MET A 3 -4.50 -13.26 -8.04
CA MET A 3 -3.53 -12.15 -7.96
C MET A 3 -4.17 -10.87 -7.41
N PHE A 4 -5.35 -10.51 -7.90
CA PHE A 4 -6.10 -9.34 -7.42
C PHE A 4 -6.55 -9.50 -5.96
N GLU A 5 -6.99 -10.70 -5.56
CA GLU A 5 -7.34 -10.98 -4.17
C GLU A 5 -6.14 -10.86 -3.22
N SER A 6 -4.96 -11.33 -3.64
CA SER A 6 -3.74 -11.21 -2.85
C SER A 6 -3.32 -9.75 -2.64
N LEU A 7 -3.45 -8.91 -3.68
CA LEU A 7 -3.20 -7.48 -3.60
C LEU A 7 -4.23 -6.80 -2.68
N SER A 8 -5.52 -7.07 -2.88
CA SER A 8 -6.59 -6.52 -2.04
C SER A 8 -6.38 -6.83 -0.57
N LYS A 9 -5.99 -8.07 -0.24
CA LYS A 9 -5.70 -8.47 1.15
C LYS A 9 -4.49 -7.76 1.75
N LYS A 10 -3.43 -7.53 0.96
CA LYS A 10 -2.26 -6.76 1.42
C LYS A 10 -2.62 -5.30 1.69
N LEU A 11 -3.34 -4.67 0.76
CA LEU A 11 -3.78 -3.27 0.91
C LEU A 11 -4.72 -3.11 2.10
N GLU A 12 -5.68 -4.02 2.27
CA GLU A 12 -6.59 -4.02 3.41
C GLU A 12 -5.85 -4.14 4.75
N GLY A 13 -4.80 -4.97 4.82
CA GLY A 13 -3.91 -5.05 5.97
C GLY A 13 -3.19 -3.73 6.28
N ILE A 14 -2.65 -3.07 5.25
CA ILE A 14 -1.95 -1.78 5.40
C ILE A 14 -2.92 -0.69 5.90
N PHE A 15 -4.12 -0.61 5.32
CA PHE A 15 -5.12 0.38 5.72
C PHE A 15 -5.71 0.11 7.11
N ASN A 16 -5.89 -1.15 7.50
CA ASN A 16 -6.30 -1.51 8.86
C ASN A 16 -5.25 -1.11 9.90
N ASN A 17 -3.97 -1.22 9.55
CA ASN A 17 -2.90 -0.76 10.43
C ASN A 17 -2.99 0.76 10.60
N LEU A 18 -3.12 1.53 9.52
CA LEU A 18 -3.28 2.99 9.59
C LEU A 18 -4.54 3.43 10.37
N SER A 19 -5.69 2.82 10.11
CA SER A 19 -6.96 3.22 10.75
C SER A 19 -7.01 2.94 12.26
N GLY A 20 -6.19 2.00 12.74
CA GLY A 20 -6.09 1.66 14.16
C GLY A 20 -5.34 2.68 15.04
N HIS A 21 -4.59 3.62 14.46
CA HIS A 21 -3.67 4.49 15.22
C HIS A 21 -4.34 5.73 15.84
N GLY A 22 -5.59 6.05 15.52
CA GLY A 22 -6.35 7.18 16.10
C GLY A 22 -5.86 8.58 15.66
N LYS A 23 -4.54 8.81 15.64
CA LYS A 23 -3.89 10.00 15.06
C LYS A 23 -2.66 9.56 14.29
N LEU A 24 -2.69 9.74 12.98
CA LEU A 24 -1.59 9.40 12.08
C LEU A 24 -0.50 10.46 12.11
N THR A 25 0.75 10.02 12.23
CA THR A 25 1.93 10.88 12.00
C THR A 25 2.36 10.82 10.53
N GLU A 26 3.17 11.79 10.10
CA GLU A 26 3.78 11.72 8.75
C GLU A 26 4.67 10.49 8.57
N GLU A 27 5.29 10.01 9.65
CA GLU A 27 6.11 8.81 9.63
C GLU A 27 5.27 7.56 9.37
N ASP A 28 4.12 7.43 10.04
CA ASP A 28 3.17 6.31 9.83
C ASP A 28 2.66 6.26 8.39
N VAL A 29 2.29 7.43 7.85
CA VAL A 29 1.80 7.54 6.47
C VAL A 29 2.91 7.17 5.48
N ASN A 30 4.12 7.69 5.66
CA ASN A 30 5.26 7.36 4.79
C ASN A 30 5.62 5.87 4.83
N ALA A 31 5.58 5.26 6.02
CA ALA A 31 5.82 3.83 6.20
C ALA A 31 4.77 3.00 5.44
N ALA A 32 3.49 3.32 5.59
CA ALA A 32 2.41 2.62 4.90
C ALA A 32 2.47 2.78 3.37
N LEU A 33 2.76 3.99 2.87
CA LEU A 33 2.93 4.25 1.44
C LEU A 33 4.11 3.45 0.85
N ARG A 34 5.15 3.22 1.64
CA ARG A 34 6.27 2.36 1.24
C ARG A 34 5.84 0.90 1.10
N GLU A 35 5.00 0.40 1.99
CA GLU A 35 4.43 -0.95 1.91
C GLU A 35 3.48 -1.10 0.72
N VAL A 36 2.63 -0.10 0.45
CA VAL A 36 1.75 -0.08 -0.73
C VAL A 36 2.58 -0.19 -2.01
N ARG A 37 3.68 0.56 -2.12
CA ARG A 37 4.57 0.49 -3.29
C ARG A 37 5.18 -0.90 -3.47
N ILE A 38 5.55 -1.58 -2.39
CA ILE A 38 6.09 -2.94 -2.43
C ILE A 38 5.02 -3.93 -2.89
N ALA A 39 3.82 -3.86 -2.31
CA ALA A 39 2.70 -4.73 -2.67
C ALA A 39 2.31 -4.59 -4.15
N LEU A 40 2.36 -3.38 -4.70
CA LEU A 40 2.11 -3.14 -6.12
C LEU A 40 3.17 -3.79 -7.01
N VAL A 41 4.46 -3.64 -6.66
CA VAL A 41 5.56 -4.25 -7.44
C VAL A 41 5.52 -5.78 -7.37
N GLU A 42 5.19 -6.36 -6.22
CA GLU A 42 5.02 -7.82 -6.06
C GLU A 42 3.83 -8.36 -6.85
N ALA A 43 2.82 -7.54 -7.11
CA ALA A 43 1.69 -7.86 -7.97
C ALA A 43 1.98 -7.50 -9.45
N ASP A 44 3.24 -7.59 -9.89
CA ASP A 44 3.69 -7.28 -11.26
C ASP A 44 3.21 -5.93 -11.83
N VAL A 45 2.92 -4.94 -10.96
CA VAL A 45 2.60 -3.59 -11.40
C VAL A 45 3.86 -2.86 -11.79
N ASN A 46 3.83 -2.17 -12.93
CA ASN A 46 4.96 -1.38 -13.39
C ASN A 46 5.39 -0.35 -12.33
N LEU A 47 6.69 -0.29 -12.05
CA LEU A 47 7.26 0.61 -11.05
C LEU A 47 6.90 2.09 -11.28
N ARG A 48 6.74 2.54 -12.53
CA ARG A 48 6.29 3.92 -12.82
C ARG A 48 4.85 4.15 -12.37
N VAL A 49 3.98 3.17 -12.60
CA VAL A 49 2.58 3.23 -12.17
C VAL A 49 2.48 3.18 -10.65
N ALA A 50 3.26 2.29 -10.01
CA ALA A 50 3.29 2.18 -8.55
C ALA A 50 3.77 3.47 -7.87
N ARG A 51 4.76 4.16 -8.45
CA ARG A 51 5.22 5.48 -7.97
C ARG A 51 4.15 6.55 -8.16
N GLN A 52 3.59 6.66 -9.36
CA GLN A 52 2.52 7.63 -9.66
C GLN A 52 1.27 7.44 -8.80
N PHE A 53 0.99 6.20 -8.39
CA PHE A 53 -0.13 5.89 -7.51
C PHE A 53 0.08 6.41 -6.09
N VAL A 54 1.31 6.32 -5.57
CA VAL A 54 1.68 6.75 -4.22
C VAL A 54 1.96 8.25 -4.14
N ASP A 55 2.42 8.86 -5.25
CA ASP A 55 2.73 10.30 -5.32
C ASP A 55 1.48 11.18 -5.58
N ARG A 56 0.28 10.59 -5.71
CA ARG A 56 -1.01 11.27 -5.93
C ARG A 56 -1.84 11.36 -4.66
#